data_AF-A0A9W9PHL4-F1
#
_entry.id   AF-A0A9W9PHL4-F1
#
_cell.length_a   1.000
_cell.length_b   1.000
_cell.length_c   1.000
_cell.angle_alpha   90.00
_cell.angle_beta   90.00
_cell.angle_gamma   90.00
#
_symmetry.space_group_name_H-M   'P 1'
#
loop_
_entity.id
_entity.type
_entity.pdbx_description
1 polymer ?
#
loop_
_entity_poly.entity_id
_entity_poly.type
_entity_poly.pdbx_seq_one_letter_code
_entity_poly.pdbx_strand_id
1 'polypeptide(L)'
;MDFLQREEMCKIPDNVDKLMAPYKRDWTVPGVATSEPDQDPSELTREDQLFLATSYELNHYWRSRMRALALTRSFEHEYEYISSRLREVVSVSETLRDSVSLMNVLGLILDIGNFMNDANKQAQGFKLSSLARLGMVKDDKNETTFADLVERIVRNQYPEWESFCDEIAGVIGLQKVSVDQLATDANKYIANIKNVQSSLDSGNLSDPKIFHPQDRVSQVVQRCMKDARRKAEQMQLYLDEMVHTYDDIMLFYGEDNTDENARRDFFAKLASFVTEWKKSREKNIGLEESRKRTEASLARKRLNVNLANAGGGADAPISPAASGAMDSLLEKLRAAAPQAKDQRDRRRRARLKERHQVRVASGQHVPESGTAEDENSPKPAGDTDAQANEHGLLSPPLAQEDGEEGTKEAHSEGEDVADRAASMLQGLRSNSDAGGERLRRRRESADEERRNRRARRRNGATAGSKDSADGGLPSVPEPGSPPRTDSRGSARATDEQGLPSPPQEESGLSEPPSIVVSEQHEPSPEPPADGSSASHPIELLD
;
A
#
# COMPACT_ATOMS: atom_id res chain seq x y z
N MET A 1 -18.88 -27.94 -24.19
CA MET A 1 -19.11 -28.49 -25.56
C MET A 1 -17.79 -28.62 -26.33
N ASP A 2 -16.65 -28.47 -25.67
CA ASP A 2 -15.59 -27.64 -26.23
C ASP A 2 -14.58 -28.48 -27.01
N PHE A 3 -14.47 -29.76 -26.63
CA PHE A 3 -13.87 -30.82 -27.43
C PHE A 3 -14.44 -30.90 -28.86
N LEU A 4 -15.77 -30.86 -29.02
CA LEU A 4 -16.42 -30.95 -30.33
C LEU A 4 -16.28 -29.65 -31.17
N GLN A 5 -15.92 -28.54 -30.53
CA GLN A 5 -15.64 -27.24 -31.15
C GLN A 5 -14.16 -27.03 -31.51
N ARG A 6 -13.28 -27.99 -31.20
CA ARG A 6 -11.86 -27.91 -31.55
C ARG A 6 -11.65 -27.83 -33.06
N GLU A 7 -10.57 -27.15 -33.46
CA GLU A 7 -10.12 -27.09 -34.86
C GLU A 7 -10.02 -28.48 -35.49
N GLU A 8 -9.46 -29.45 -34.76
CA GLU A 8 -9.31 -30.87 -35.11
C GLU A 8 -10.64 -31.53 -35.53
N MET A 9 -11.74 -31.21 -34.84
CA MET A 9 -13.08 -31.75 -35.11
C MET A 9 -13.83 -30.96 -36.20
N CYS A 10 -13.28 -29.81 -36.63
CA CYS A 10 -13.93 -28.85 -37.53
C CYS A 10 -13.15 -28.59 -38.83
N LYS A 11 -11.95 -29.15 -39.00
CA LYS A 11 -11.09 -29.13 -40.18
C LYS A 11 -10.49 -30.53 -40.33
N ILE A 12 -11.03 -31.33 -41.24
CA ILE A 12 -10.50 -32.68 -41.51
C ILE A 12 -9.20 -32.53 -42.32
N PRO A 13 -8.08 -33.15 -41.92
CA PRO A 13 -6.87 -33.18 -42.73
C PRO A 13 -7.02 -34.08 -43.97
N ASP A 14 -6.45 -33.69 -45.12
CA ASP A 14 -6.52 -34.41 -46.40
C ASP A 14 -6.14 -35.90 -46.34
N ASN A 15 -5.26 -36.28 -45.40
CA ASN A 15 -4.86 -37.67 -45.20
C ASN A 15 -5.89 -38.49 -44.42
N VAL A 16 -6.66 -37.85 -43.52
CA VAL A 16 -7.81 -38.48 -42.85
C VAL A 16 -8.99 -38.58 -43.82
N ASP A 17 -9.22 -37.54 -44.62
CA ASP A 17 -10.26 -37.54 -45.65
C ASP A 17 -10.11 -38.70 -46.63
N LYS A 18 -8.91 -38.92 -47.17
CA LYS A 18 -8.59 -40.05 -48.06
C LYS A 18 -8.77 -41.43 -47.44
N LEU A 19 -8.74 -41.55 -46.11
CA LEU A 19 -8.96 -42.80 -45.38
C LEU A 19 -10.43 -43.02 -45.01
N MET A 20 -11.18 -41.95 -44.76
CA MET A 20 -12.59 -42.00 -44.35
C MET A 20 -13.57 -41.95 -45.52
N ALA A 21 -13.17 -41.40 -46.67
CA ALA A 21 -14.04 -41.22 -47.84
C ALA A 21 -14.77 -42.50 -48.32
N PRO A 22 -14.15 -43.70 -48.38
CA PRO A 22 -14.85 -44.92 -48.83
C PRO A 22 -16.00 -45.36 -47.90
N TYR A 23 -15.97 -44.93 -46.63
CA TYR A 23 -16.99 -45.27 -45.62
C TYR A 23 -18.10 -44.21 -45.51
N LYS A 24 -17.97 -43.08 -46.22
CA LYS A 24 -18.82 -41.89 -46.08
C LYS A 24 -20.23 -42.10 -46.64
N ARG A 25 -21.26 -41.62 -45.93
CA ARG A 25 -22.54 -41.20 -46.53
C ARG A 25 -22.59 -39.69 -46.71
N ASP A 26 -22.90 -39.23 -47.93
CA ASP A 26 -23.07 -37.80 -48.22
C ASP A 26 -24.52 -37.34 -48.05
N TRP A 27 -24.83 -36.84 -46.85
CA TRP A 27 -26.18 -36.37 -46.49
C TRP A 27 -26.64 -35.12 -47.24
N THR A 28 -25.83 -34.53 -48.14
CA THR A 28 -26.29 -33.46 -49.03
C THR A 28 -27.05 -33.98 -50.26
N VAL A 29 -26.89 -35.26 -50.62
CA VAL A 29 -27.45 -35.85 -51.83
C VAL A 29 -28.79 -36.57 -51.55
N PRO A 30 -29.88 -36.22 -52.28
CA PRO A 30 -31.17 -36.90 -52.11
C PRO A 30 -31.08 -38.40 -52.39
N GLY A 31 -31.62 -39.22 -51.47
CA GLY A 31 -31.66 -40.68 -51.60
C GLY A 31 -30.51 -41.45 -50.92
N VAL A 32 -29.52 -40.77 -50.34
CA VAL A 32 -28.36 -41.43 -49.69
C VAL A 32 -28.73 -42.28 -48.46
N ALA A 33 -29.91 -42.09 -47.87
CA ALA A 33 -30.44 -43.00 -46.85
C ALA A 33 -30.67 -44.45 -47.36
N THR A 34 -30.62 -44.66 -48.68
CA THR A 34 -30.73 -45.97 -49.34
C THR A 34 -29.50 -46.35 -50.19
N SER A 35 -28.42 -45.58 -50.16
CA SER A 35 -27.15 -45.96 -50.79
C SER A 35 -26.24 -46.66 -49.77
N GLU A 36 -25.68 -47.80 -50.17
CA GLU A 36 -24.60 -48.46 -49.44
C GLU A 36 -23.28 -47.68 -49.69
N PRO A 37 -22.41 -47.49 -48.69
CA PRO A 37 -21.07 -46.92 -48.90
C PRO A 37 -20.16 -47.91 -49.66
N ASP A 38 -19.01 -47.42 -50.17
CA ASP A 38 -18.05 -48.26 -50.90
C ASP A 38 -17.36 -49.32 -50.00
N GLN A 39 -17.30 -49.07 -48.69
CA GLN A 39 -16.75 -49.97 -47.67
C GLN A 39 -17.62 -49.98 -46.39
N ASP A 40 -17.70 -51.11 -45.69
CA ASP A 40 -18.53 -51.27 -44.49
C ASP A 40 -17.91 -50.52 -43.28
N PRO A 41 -18.58 -49.50 -42.69
CA PRO A 41 -18.07 -48.81 -41.51
C PRO A 41 -17.81 -49.71 -40.30
N SER A 42 -18.35 -50.94 -40.29
CA SER A 42 -18.08 -51.97 -39.28
C SER A 42 -16.62 -52.44 -39.24
N GLU A 43 -15.84 -52.19 -40.30
CA GLU A 43 -14.39 -52.49 -40.36
C GLU A 43 -13.54 -51.50 -39.52
N LEU A 44 -14.06 -50.29 -39.28
CA LEU A 44 -13.38 -49.23 -38.54
C LEU A 44 -13.45 -49.46 -37.02
N THR A 45 -12.55 -48.82 -36.26
CA THR A 45 -12.65 -48.82 -34.79
C THR A 45 -13.92 -48.11 -34.33
N ARG A 46 -14.37 -48.35 -33.08
CA ARG A 46 -15.58 -47.70 -32.55
C ARG A 46 -15.41 -46.18 -32.45
N GLU A 47 -14.20 -45.75 -32.20
CA GLU A 47 -13.77 -44.35 -32.13
C GLU A 47 -13.84 -43.70 -33.52
N ASP A 48 -13.32 -44.38 -34.55
CA ASP A 48 -13.39 -43.93 -35.95
C ASP A 48 -14.84 -43.94 -36.49
N GLN A 49 -15.65 -44.96 -36.15
CA GLN A 49 -17.08 -45.01 -36.49
C GLN A 49 -17.84 -43.79 -35.93
N LEU A 50 -17.50 -43.35 -34.70
CA LEU A 50 -18.10 -42.16 -34.10
C LEU A 50 -17.62 -40.87 -34.77
N PHE A 51 -16.34 -40.78 -35.14
CA PHE A 51 -15.78 -39.65 -35.90
C PHE A 51 -16.43 -39.54 -37.29
N LEU A 52 -16.54 -40.67 -38.00
CA LEU A 52 -17.18 -40.84 -39.29
C LEU A 52 -18.61 -40.30 -39.25
N ALA A 53 -19.46 -40.88 -38.41
CA ALA A 53 -20.89 -40.55 -38.32
C ALA A 53 -21.20 -39.18 -37.65
N THR A 54 -20.18 -38.37 -37.30
CA THR A 54 -20.37 -37.06 -36.68
C THR A 54 -19.54 -35.95 -37.34
N SER A 55 -18.30 -35.73 -36.94
CA SER A 55 -17.46 -34.63 -37.43
C SER A 55 -17.05 -34.75 -38.91
N TYR A 56 -17.11 -35.96 -39.48
CA TYR A 56 -16.79 -36.23 -40.88
C TYR A 56 -18.01 -36.16 -41.82
N GLU A 57 -19.02 -37.02 -41.65
CA GLU A 57 -20.23 -37.03 -42.49
C GLU A 57 -21.04 -35.73 -42.40
N LEU A 58 -20.96 -34.98 -41.29
CA LEU A 58 -21.70 -33.73 -41.07
C LEU A 58 -20.82 -32.49 -41.23
N ASN A 59 -19.59 -32.63 -41.74
CA ASN A 59 -18.55 -31.60 -41.65
C ASN A 59 -18.96 -30.24 -42.24
N HIS A 60 -19.68 -30.26 -43.37
CA HIS A 60 -20.18 -29.10 -44.10
C HIS A 60 -21.01 -28.13 -43.25
N TYR A 61 -21.62 -28.61 -42.16
CA TYR A 61 -22.30 -27.76 -41.18
C TYR A 61 -21.80 -27.92 -39.74
N TRP A 62 -20.91 -28.87 -39.45
CA TRP A 62 -20.46 -29.23 -38.10
C TRP A 62 -19.96 -28.05 -37.26
N ARG A 63 -19.08 -27.19 -37.79
CA ARG A 63 -18.54 -26.03 -37.05
C ARG A 63 -19.65 -25.06 -36.62
N SER A 64 -20.61 -24.77 -37.50
CA SER A 64 -21.76 -23.92 -37.20
C SER A 64 -22.75 -24.62 -36.27
N ARG A 65 -22.97 -25.92 -36.47
CA ARG A 65 -23.82 -26.79 -35.63
C ARG A 65 -23.33 -26.80 -34.17
N MET A 66 -22.03 -26.99 -33.95
CA MET A 66 -21.45 -27.03 -32.61
C MET A 66 -21.47 -25.66 -31.93
N ARG A 67 -21.19 -24.57 -32.66
CA ARG A 67 -21.32 -23.19 -32.15
C ARG A 67 -22.77 -22.90 -31.73
N ALA A 68 -23.74 -23.26 -32.57
CA ALA A 68 -25.16 -23.03 -32.31
C ALA A 68 -25.67 -23.86 -31.10
N LEU A 69 -25.25 -25.12 -30.97
CA LEU A 69 -25.58 -25.98 -29.83
C LEU A 69 -24.79 -25.64 -28.54
N ALA A 70 -23.67 -24.92 -28.64
CA ALA A 70 -23.01 -24.34 -27.48
C ALA A 70 -23.78 -23.11 -26.98
N LEU A 71 -24.19 -22.23 -27.90
CA LEU A 71 -24.95 -21.01 -27.58
C LEU A 71 -26.21 -21.31 -26.76
N THR A 72 -27.00 -22.34 -27.11
CA THR A 72 -28.23 -22.73 -26.38
C THR A 72 -27.99 -23.07 -24.90
N ARG A 73 -26.75 -23.31 -24.49
CA ARG A 73 -26.37 -23.68 -23.12
C ARG A 73 -25.67 -22.57 -22.33
N SER A 74 -25.09 -21.58 -23.00
CA SER A 74 -24.23 -20.58 -22.34
C SER A 74 -24.73 -19.14 -22.46
N PHE A 75 -25.55 -18.80 -23.46
CA PHE A 75 -25.95 -17.42 -23.74
C PHE A 75 -26.65 -16.70 -22.57
N GLU A 76 -27.30 -17.47 -21.69
CA GLU A 76 -28.03 -16.98 -20.52
C GLU A 76 -27.07 -16.52 -19.42
N HIS A 77 -26.13 -17.39 -19.04
CA HIS A 77 -25.12 -17.15 -18.01
C HIS A 77 -24.04 -16.16 -18.46
N GLU A 78 -23.59 -16.24 -19.72
CA GLU A 78 -22.67 -15.25 -20.31
C GLU A 78 -23.28 -13.84 -20.27
N TYR A 79 -24.59 -13.71 -20.52
CA TYR A 79 -25.29 -12.44 -20.39
C TYR A 79 -25.32 -11.91 -18.96
N GLU A 80 -25.67 -12.76 -17.99
CA GLU A 80 -25.74 -12.36 -16.58
C GLU A 80 -24.37 -11.93 -16.06
N TYR A 81 -23.32 -12.70 -16.37
CA TYR A 81 -21.95 -12.39 -15.99
C TYR A 81 -21.43 -11.10 -16.63
N ILE A 82 -21.50 -10.97 -17.96
CA ILE A 82 -20.93 -9.80 -18.65
C ILE A 82 -21.75 -8.53 -18.31
N SER A 83 -23.08 -8.60 -18.36
CA SER A 83 -23.91 -7.40 -18.15
C SER A 83 -23.94 -6.92 -16.70
N SER A 84 -23.76 -7.79 -15.70
CA SER A 84 -23.56 -7.34 -14.31
C SER A 84 -22.25 -6.57 -14.16
N ARG A 85 -21.16 -7.07 -14.75
CA ARG A 85 -19.83 -6.42 -14.69
C ARG A 85 -19.78 -5.10 -15.47
N LEU A 86 -20.49 -4.98 -16.61
CA LEU A 86 -20.63 -3.71 -17.32
C LEU A 86 -21.32 -2.64 -16.46
N ARG A 87 -22.46 -2.99 -15.83
CA ARG A 87 -23.19 -2.07 -14.94
C ARG A 87 -22.42 -1.73 -13.66
N GLU A 88 -21.57 -2.64 -13.17
CA GLU A 88 -20.67 -2.37 -12.04
C GLU A 88 -19.63 -1.29 -12.40
N VAL A 89 -19.06 -1.33 -13.61
CA VAL A 89 -18.16 -0.29 -14.12
C VAL A 89 -18.86 1.06 -14.31
N VAL A 90 -20.08 1.06 -14.87
CA VAL A 90 -20.91 2.29 -14.99
C VAL A 90 -21.18 2.87 -13.60
N SER A 91 -21.78 2.09 -12.70
CA SER A 91 -22.22 2.58 -11.38
C SER A 91 -21.08 3.10 -10.50
N VAL A 92 -19.88 2.49 -10.56
CA VAL A 92 -18.70 2.99 -9.84
C VAL A 92 -18.11 4.24 -10.50
N SER A 93 -18.23 4.38 -11.82
CA SER A 93 -17.84 5.60 -12.54
C SER A 93 -18.79 6.76 -12.22
N GLU A 94 -20.09 6.48 -12.07
CA GLU A 94 -21.10 7.43 -11.61
C GLU A 94 -20.85 7.89 -10.16
N THR A 95 -20.64 6.98 -9.20
CA THR A 95 -20.37 7.42 -7.81
C THR A 95 -19.02 8.13 -7.65
N LEU A 96 -18.03 7.87 -8.51
CA LEU A 96 -16.82 8.70 -8.60
C LEU A 96 -17.13 10.12 -9.09
N ARG A 97 -18.00 10.29 -10.10
CA ARG A 97 -18.39 11.58 -10.67
C ARG A 97 -19.19 12.43 -9.69
N ASP A 98 -20.11 11.81 -8.95
CA ASP A 98 -21.06 12.48 -8.06
C ASP A 98 -20.49 12.73 -6.65
N SER A 99 -19.32 12.16 -6.29
CA SER A 99 -18.70 12.33 -4.97
C SER A 99 -18.06 13.72 -4.79
N VAL A 100 -18.90 14.69 -4.41
CA VAL A 100 -18.48 16.04 -4.00
C VAL A 100 -17.49 15.99 -2.83
N SER A 101 -17.65 15.03 -1.91
CA SER A 101 -16.75 14.81 -0.77
C SER A 101 -15.33 14.44 -1.23
N LEU A 102 -15.19 13.53 -2.22
CA LEU A 102 -13.90 13.21 -2.83
C LEU A 102 -13.26 14.44 -3.47
N MET A 103 -14.01 15.24 -4.24
CA MET A 103 -13.45 16.44 -4.87
C MET A 103 -12.95 17.48 -3.85
N ASN A 104 -13.66 17.67 -2.74
CA ASN A 104 -13.19 18.55 -1.67
C ASN A 104 -11.90 18.03 -1.01
N VAL A 105 -11.76 16.72 -0.82
CA VAL A 105 -10.52 16.11 -0.31
C VAL A 105 -9.36 16.27 -1.31
N LEU A 106 -9.61 16.12 -2.62
CA LEU A 106 -8.60 16.35 -3.65
C LEU A 106 -8.19 17.83 -3.73
N GLY A 107 -9.14 18.76 -3.56
CA GLY A 107 -8.87 20.20 -3.43
C GLY A 107 -8.00 20.52 -2.22
N LEU A 108 -8.32 19.97 -1.05
CA LEU A 108 -7.50 20.13 0.16
C LEU A 108 -6.07 19.57 -0.01
N ILE A 109 -5.91 18.46 -0.73
CA ILE A 109 -4.58 17.91 -1.07
C ILE A 109 -3.81 18.88 -1.99
N LEU A 110 -4.49 19.51 -2.96
CA LEU A 110 -3.89 20.52 -3.83
C LEU A 110 -3.47 21.77 -3.04
N ASP A 111 -4.35 22.31 -2.19
CA ASP A 111 -4.08 23.52 -1.40
C ASP A 111 -2.89 23.35 -0.45
N ILE A 112 -2.85 22.24 0.30
CA ILE A 112 -1.73 21.98 1.22
C ILE A 112 -0.46 21.63 0.42
N GLY A 113 -0.58 20.94 -0.72
CA GLY A 113 0.55 20.68 -1.63
C GLY A 113 1.16 21.98 -2.19
N ASN A 114 0.31 22.92 -2.61
CA ASN A 114 0.70 24.26 -3.05
C ASN A 114 1.35 25.05 -1.91
N PHE A 115 0.82 25.00 -0.68
CA PHE A 115 1.45 25.63 0.48
C PHE A 115 2.82 25.04 0.85
N MET A 116 3.03 23.73 0.62
CA MET A 116 4.31 23.04 0.87
C MET A 116 5.33 23.21 -0.26
N ASN A 117 4.88 23.55 -1.47
CA ASN A 117 5.70 23.74 -2.65
C ASN A 117 6.26 25.17 -2.75
N ASP A 118 7.39 25.32 -3.44
CA ASP A 118 7.92 26.64 -3.80
C ASP A 118 6.92 27.45 -4.65
N ALA A 119 7.07 28.79 -4.65
CA ALA A 119 6.25 29.68 -5.49
C ALA A 119 6.34 29.37 -7.01
N ASN A 120 7.41 28.71 -7.46
CA ASN A 120 7.60 28.27 -8.84
C ASN A 120 7.02 26.86 -9.12
N LYS A 121 6.40 26.21 -8.12
CA LYS A 121 5.85 24.84 -8.17
C LYS A 121 4.37 24.80 -7.75
N GLN A 122 3.68 25.94 -7.89
CA GLN A 122 2.23 26.04 -7.68
C GLN A 122 1.50 25.39 -8.86
N ALA A 123 0.51 24.56 -8.57
CA ALA A 123 -0.26 23.82 -9.57
C ALA A 123 -1.76 24.16 -9.49
N GLN A 124 -2.45 24.07 -10.63
CA GLN A 124 -3.91 24.18 -10.71
C GLN A 124 -4.61 22.82 -10.52
N GLY A 125 -3.86 21.72 -10.50
CA GLY A 125 -4.35 20.36 -10.34
C GLY A 125 -3.20 19.34 -10.37
N PHE A 126 -3.49 18.06 -10.12
CA PHE A 126 -2.51 16.98 -10.16
C PHE A 126 -3.11 15.69 -10.76
N LYS A 127 -2.29 14.90 -11.47
CA LYS A 127 -2.70 13.57 -11.97
C LYS A 127 -2.83 12.57 -10.81
N LEU A 128 -3.76 11.61 -10.91
CA LEU A 128 -4.08 10.64 -9.86
C LEU A 128 -2.88 9.79 -9.41
N SER A 129 -1.88 9.59 -10.27
CA SER A 129 -0.58 8.98 -9.90
C SER A 129 0.12 9.67 -8.72
N SER A 130 -0.20 10.95 -8.46
CA SER A 130 0.32 11.71 -7.31
C SER A 130 -0.22 11.22 -5.96
N LEU A 131 -1.39 10.57 -5.92
CA LEU A 131 -1.99 10.07 -4.68
C LEU A 131 -1.11 9.01 -4.00
N ALA A 132 -0.37 8.22 -4.79
CA ALA A 132 0.61 7.26 -4.28
C ALA A 132 1.79 7.92 -3.55
N ARG A 133 2.10 9.20 -3.84
CA ARG A 133 3.20 9.96 -3.20
C ARG A 133 2.83 10.48 -1.80
N LEU A 134 1.55 10.55 -1.45
CA LEU A 134 1.07 11.05 -0.16
C LEU A 134 1.55 10.21 1.05
N GLY A 135 1.72 8.90 0.86
CA GLY A 135 2.31 8.01 1.87
C GLY A 135 3.84 8.02 1.94
N MET A 136 4.51 8.64 0.95
CA MET A 136 5.99 8.70 0.88
C MET A 136 6.55 9.90 1.63
N VAL A 137 5.86 11.05 1.58
CA VAL A 137 6.22 12.27 2.32
C VAL A 137 5.93 12.07 3.82
N LYS A 138 6.87 12.48 4.67
CA LYS A 138 6.85 12.27 6.13
C LYS A 138 7.27 13.51 6.91
N ASP A 139 6.92 13.54 8.19
CA ASP A 139 7.37 14.56 9.14
C ASP A 139 8.85 14.45 9.54
N ASP A 140 9.32 15.42 10.32
CA ASP A 140 10.71 15.54 10.82
C ASP A 140 11.18 14.35 11.69
N LYS A 141 10.25 13.49 12.12
CA LYS A 141 10.49 12.36 13.03
C LYS A 141 10.28 11.01 12.35
N ASN A 142 9.79 11.00 11.11
CA ASN A 142 9.24 9.82 10.42
C ASN A 142 8.06 9.13 11.17
N GLU A 143 7.33 9.87 12.02
CA GLU A 143 6.20 9.35 12.79
C GLU A 143 4.89 9.37 11.99
N THR A 144 4.60 10.48 11.31
CA THR A 144 3.40 10.67 10.46
C THR A 144 3.75 10.95 8.99
N THR A 145 2.89 10.50 8.09
CA THR A 145 2.95 10.77 6.65
C THR A 145 2.11 11.98 6.27
N PHE A 146 2.25 12.46 5.03
CA PHE A 146 1.37 13.50 4.52
C PHE A 146 -0.10 13.02 4.38
N ALA A 147 -0.32 11.75 4.01
CA ALA A 147 -1.65 11.12 4.05
C ALA A 147 -2.25 11.13 5.48
N ASP A 148 -1.46 10.83 6.51
CA ASP A 148 -1.89 10.92 7.91
C ASP A 148 -2.24 12.35 8.32
N LEU A 149 -1.54 13.37 7.78
CA LEU A 149 -1.86 14.77 8.04
C LEU A 149 -3.21 15.17 7.42
N VAL A 150 -3.45 14.80 6.16
CA VAL A 150 -4.68 15.15 5.43
C VAL A 150 -5.90 14.44 6.03
N GLU A 151 -5.83 13.15 6.37
CA GLU A 151 -6.92 12.44 7.06
C GLU A 151 -7.30 13.14 8.37
N ARG A 152 -6.28 13.49 9.18
CA ARG A 152 -6.49 14.14 10.47
C ARG A 152 -7.07 15.55 10.32
N ILE A 153 -6.76 16.26 9.23
CA ILE A 153 -7.38 17.55 8.92
C ILE A 153 -8.85 17.37 8.57
N VAL A 154 -9.17 16.46 7.63
CA VAL A 154 -10.55 16.18 7.19
C VAL A 154 -11.42 15.74 8.37
N ARG A 155 -11.06 14.67 9.08
CA ARG A 155 -11.89 14.14 10.18
C ARG A 155 -12.13 15.13 11.34
N ASN A 156 -11.22 16.08 11.58
CA ASN A 156 -11.35 17.04 12.68
C ASN A 156 -11.91 18.42 12.27
N GLN A 157 -11.89 18.80 11.00
CA GLN A 157 -12.35 20.12 10.53
C GLN A 157 -13.46 20.07 9.47
N TYR A 158 -13.51 19.00 8.67
CA TYR A 158 -14.46 18.76 7.58
C TYR A 158 -15.02 17.32 7.64
N PRO A 159 -15.63 16.89 8.76
CA PRO A 159 -16.11 15.52 8.93
C PRO A 159 -17.17 15.13 7.88
N GLU A 160 -17.86 16.10 7.29
CA GLU A 160 -18.80 15.90 6.18
C GLU A 160 -18.14 15.46 4.87
N TRP A 161 -16.80 15.46 4.75
CA TRP A 161 -16.09 14.85 3.62
C TRP A 161 -15.60 13.43 3.93
N GLU A 162 -15.68 12.94 5.18
CA GLU A 162 -15.18 11.61 5.56
C GLU A 162 -15.89 10.46 4.81
N SER A 163 -17.14 10.70 4.36
CA SER A 163 -17.98 9.73 3.65
C SER A 163 -17.44 9.29 2.28
N PHE A 164 -16.56 10.07 1.64
CA PHE A 164 -16.02 9.74 0.31
C PHE A 164 -15.45 8.32 0.24
N CYS A 165 -14.83 7.89 1.36
CA CYS A 165 -14.16 6.61 1.48
C CYS A 165 -15.10 5.40 1.39
N ASP A 166 -16.40 5.60 1.62
CA ASP A 166 -17.44 4.59 1.46
C ASP A 166 -18.28 4.83 0.19
N GLU A 167 -18.51 6.08 -0.23
CA GLU A 167 -19.12 6.45 -1.52
C GLU A 167 -18.39 5.82 -2.72
N ILE A 168 -17.05 5.91 -2.74
CA ILE A 168 -16.22 5.40 -3.84
C ILE A 168 -15.62 4.02 -3.57
N ALA A 169 -16.06 3.31 -2.52
CA ALA A 169 -15.49 2.02 -2.12
C ALA A 169 -15.54 0.93 -3.21
N GLY A 170 -16.46 1.05 -4.18
CA GLY A 170 -16.60 0.14 -5.32
C GLY A 170 -15.34 -0.02 -6.18
N VAL A 171 -14.46 1.00 -6.24
CA VAL A 171 -13.20 0.91 -7.02
C VAL A 171 -12.30 -0.25 -6.55
N ILE A 172 -12.41 -0.66 -5.29
CA ILE A 172 -11.64 -1.79 -4.72
C ILE A 172 -12.05 -3.12 -5.37
N GLY A 173 -13.31 -3.28 -5.81
CA GLY A 173 -13.77 -4.43 -6.59
C GLY A 173 -13.29 -4.41 -8.03
N LEU A 174 -13.14 -3.21 -8.61
CA LEU A 174 -12.75 -3.00 -10.00
C LEU A 174 -11.23 -2.90 -10.25
N GLN A 175 -10.41 -2.72 -9.20
CA GLN A 175 -8.95 -2.53 -9.31
C GLN A 175 -8.16 -3.64 -10.05
N LYS A 176 -8.78 -4.79 -10.33
CA LYS A 176 -8.19 -5.94 -11.07
C LYS A 176 -8.93 -6.24 -12.39
N VAL A 177 -9.82 -5.36 -12.82
CA VAL A 177 -10.69 -5.57 -13.98
C VAL A 177 -10.15 -4.76 -15.15
N SER A 178 -9.71 -5.46 -16.21
CA SER A 178 -9.49 -4.80 -17.49
C SER A 178 -10.83 -4.49 -18.12
N VAL A 179 -11.15 -3.20 -18.21
CA VAL A 179 -12.38 -2.70 -18.83
C VAL A 179 -12.40 -3.03 -20.33
N ASP A 180 -11.25 -2.94 -21.00
CA ASP A 180 -11.12 -3.23 -22.42
C ASP A 180 -11.25 -4.73 -22.75
N GLN A 181 -10.81 -5.61 -21.83
CA GLN A 181 -11.08 -7.05 -21.92
C GLN A 181 -12.58 -7.34 -21.76
N LEU A 182 -13.26 -6.66 -20.82
CA LEU A 182 -14.71 -6.79 -20.62
C LEU A 182 -15.49 -6.29 -21.86
N ALA A 183 -15.09 -5.16 -22.44
CA ALA A 183 -15.64 -4.64 -23.69
C ALA A 183 -15.40 -5.61 -24.87
N THR A 184 -14.21 -6.22 -24.92
CA THR A 184 -13.85 -7.24 -25.91
C THR A 184 -14.73 -8.49 -25.77
N ASP A 185 -15.02 -8.95 -24.56
CA ASP A 185 -15.84 -10.14 -24.33
C ASP A 185 -17.34 -9.88 -24.53
N ALA A 186 -17.83 -8.67 -24.22
CA ALA A 186 -19.17 -8.22 -24.62
C ALA A 186 -19.33 -8.20 -26.16
N ASN A 187 -18.33 -7.68 -26.88
CA ASN A 187 -18.31 -7.72 -28.35
C ASN A 187 -18.32 -9.16 -28.88
N LYS A 188 -17.52 -10.07 -28.30
CA LYS A 188 -17.54 -11.51 -28.68
C LYS A 188 -18.91 -12.14 -28.45
N TYR A 189 -19.58 -11.87 -27.33
CA TYR A 189 -20.94 -12.36 -27.02
C TYR A 189 -21.95 -11.92 -28.10
N ILE A 190 -21.98 -10.62 -28.39
CA ILE A 190 -22.87 -10.02 -29.40
C ILE A 190 -22.57 -10.59 -30.79
N ALA A 191 -21.29 -10.70 -31.17
CA ALA A 191 -20.85 -11.26 -32.44
C ALA A 191 -21.19 -12.76 -32.58
N ASN A 192 -21.05 -13.56 -31.51
CA ASN A 192 -21.40 -14.98 -31.52
C ASN A 192 -22.89 -15.19 -31.84
N ILE A 193 -23.77 -14.40 -31.23
CA ILE A 193 -25.22 -14.44 -31.48
C ILE A 193 -25.55 -14.00 -32.90
N LYS A 194 -24.96 -12.89 -33.39
CA LYS A 194 -25.09 -12.44 -34.79
C LYS A 194 -24.62 -13.53 -35.79
N ASN A 195 -23.51 -14.22 -35.49
CA ASN A 195 -22.96 -15.30 -36.32
C ASN A 195 -23.83 -16.57 -36.34
N VAL A 196 -24.43 -16.96 -35.20
CA VAL A 196 -25.37 -18.09 -35.15
C VAL A 196 -26.68 -17.74 -35.86
N GLN A 197 -27.18 -16.51 -35.72
CA GLN A 197 -28.36 -16.02 -36.44
C GLN A 197 -28.13 -16.07 -37.97
N SER A 198 -27.04 -15.48 -38.48
CA SER A 198 -26.69 -15.55 -39.90
C SER A 198 -26.51 -16.99 -40.40
N SER A 199 -25.94 -17.88 -39.57
CA SER A 199 -25.81 -19.31 -39.91
C SER A 199 -27.17 -19.98 -40.15
N LEU A 200 -28.21 -19.59 -39.41
CA LEU A 200 -29.57 -20.12 -39.50
C LEU A 200 -30.41 -19.47 -40.61
N ASP A 201 -30.23 -18.16 -40.85
CA ASP A 201 -31.04 -17.43 -41.83
C ASP A 201 -30.56 -17.63 -43.28
N SER A 202 -29.24 -17.69 -43.50
CA SER A 202 -28.65 -17.72 -44.85
C SER A 202 -27.33 -18.48 -44.97
N GLY A 203 -26.92 -19.21 -43.92
CA GLY A 203 -25.67 -19.97 -43.88
C GLY A 203 -25.86 -21.48 -43.83
N ASN A 204 -24.83 -22.20 -43.39
CA ASN A 204 -24.76 -23.66 -43.37
C ASN A 204 -25.81 -24.36 -42.47
N LEU A 205 -26.66 -23.62 -41.76
CA LEU A 205 -27.79 -24.14 -40.97
C LEU A 205 -29.18 -23.73 -41.51
N SER A 206 -29.25 -23.14 -42.71
CA SER A 206 -30.49 -22.58 -43.27
C SER A 206 -31.38 -23.58 -44.03
N ASP A 207 -30.82 -24.58 -44.71
CA ASP A 207 -31.60 -25.66 -45.35
C ASP A 207 -31.55 -26.95 -44.50
N PRO A 208 -32.66 -27.40 -43.90
CA PRO A 208 -32.71 -28.67 -43.17
C PRO A 208 -32.53 -29.93 -44.03
N LYS A 209 -32.63 -29.84 -45.37
CA LYS A 209 -32.51 -31.00 -46.28
C LYS A 209 -31.10 -31.56 -46.39
N ILE A 210 -30.08 -30.73 -46.14
CA ILE A 210 -28.67 -31.12 -46.19
C ILE A 210 -28.14 -31.63 -44.83
N PHE A 211 -29.00 -31.75 -43.82
CA PHE A 211 -28.67 -32.34 -42.53
C PHE A 211 -28.90 -33.85 -42.53
N HIS A 212 -28.23 -34.56 -41.62
CA HIS A 212 -28.59 -35.93 -41.32
C HIS A 212 -30.06 -36.02 -40.85
N PRO A 213 -30.90 -36.96 -41.35
CA PRO A 213 -32.35 -36.96 -41.11
C PRO A 213 -32.83 -37.02 -39.65
N GLN A 214 -31.96 -37.45 -38.72
CA GLN A 214 -32.28 -37.46 -37.29
C GLN A 214 -31.87 -36.18 -36.55
N ASP A 215 -31.10 -35.29 -37.19
CA ASP A 215 -30.56 -34.09 -36.57
C ASP A 215 -31.61 -32.99 -36.43
N ARG A 216 -31.64 -32.34 -35.27
CA ARG A 216 -32.67 -31.35 -34.89
C ARG A 216 -32.08 -30.00 -34.49
N VAL A 217 -30.82 -29.74 -34.83
CA VAL A 217 -30.10 -28.50 -34.46
C VAL A 217 -30.93 -27.23 -34.70
N SER A 218 -31.47 -27.03 -35.89
CA SER A 218 -32.31 -25.86 -36.21
C SER A 218 -33.53 -25.76 -35.27
N GLN A 219 -34.29 -26.85 -35.09
CA GLN A 219 -35.47 -26.89 -34.22
C GLN A 219 -35.18 -26.67 -32.72
N VAL A 220 -33.95 -26.96 -32.27
CA VAL A 220 -33.51 -26.75 -30.90
C VAL A 220 -33.02 -25.31 -30.71
N VAL A 221 -32.16 -24.82 -31.60
CA VAL A 221 -31.53 -23.50 -31.49
C VAL A 221 -32.56 -22.38 -31.72
N GLN A 222 -33.45 -22.51 -32.70
CA GLN A 222 -34.45 -21.47 -33.03
C GLN A 222 -35.37 -21.11 -31.85
N ARG A 223 -35.51 -22.00 -30.86
CA ARG A 223 -36.30 -21.77 -29.64
C ARG A 223 -35.73 -20.67 -28.76
N CYS A 224 -34.40 -20.55 -28.66
CA CYS A 224 -33.75 -19.54 -27.82
C CYS A 224 -33.26 -18.31 -28.62
N MET A 225 -33.18 -18.39 -29.95
CA MET A 225 -32.65 -17.28 -30.76
C MET A 225 -33.37 -15.95 -30.57
N LYS A 226 -34.68 -15.95 -30.28
CA LYS A 226 -35.44 -14.72 -29.99
C LYS A 226 -34.89 -14.01 -28.74
N ASP A 227 -34.71 -14.74 -27.64
CA ASP A 227 -34.24 -14.18 -26.38
C ASP A 227 -32.74 -13.91 -26.39
N ALA A 228 -31.95 -14.75 -27.06
CA ALA A 228 -30.53 -14.49 -27.31
C ALA A 228 -30.34 -13.19 -28.11
N ARG A 229 -31.11 -12.95 -29.18
CA ARG A 229 -31.05 -11.71 -29.96
C ARG A 229 -31.40 -10.49 -29.11
N ARG A 230 -32.52 -10.55 -28.37
CA ARG A 230 -32.92 -9.48 -27.43
C ARG A 230 -31.85 -9.20 -26.37
N LYS A 231 -31.15 -10.23 -25.90
CA LYS A 231 -30.02 -10.10 -24.98
C LYS A 231 -28.75 -9.54 -25.62
N ALA A 232 -28.48 -9.83 -26.89
CA ALA A 232 -27.38 -9.20 -27.64
C ALA A 232 -27.64 -7.70 -27.91
N GLU A 233 -28.88 -7.35 -28.26
CA GLU A 233 -29.34 -5.96 -28.40
C GLU A 233 -29.21 -5.21 -27.06
N GLN A 234 -29.68 -5.82 -25.96
CA GLN A 234 -29.57 -5.25 -24.62
C GLN A 234 -28.12 -5.20 -24.10
N MET A 235 -27.24 -6.13 -24.50
CA MET A 235 -25.81 -6.11 -24.18
C MET A 235 -25.08 -4.98 -24.91
N GLN A 236 -25.45 -4.67 -26.16
CA GLN A 236 -24.88 -3.56 -26.91
C GLN A 236 -25.11 -2.23 -26.16
N LEU A 237 -26.32 -1.98 -25.67
CA LEU A 237 -26.64 -0.77 -24.91
C LEU A 237 -25.76 -0.62 -23.66
N TYR A 238 -25.61 -1.68 -22.85
CA TYR A 238 -24.73 -1.64 -21.66
C TYR A 238 -23.24 -1.52 -22.01
N LEU A 239 -22.81 -1.99 -23.19
CA LEU A 239 -21.45 -1.86 -23.66
C LEU A 239 -21.16 -0.41 -24.09
N ASP A 240 -22.05 0.18 -24.88
CA ASP A 240 -21.93 1.54 -25.38
C ASP A 240 -21.99 2.56 -24.22
N GLU A 241 -22.92 2.35 -23.27
CA GLU A 241 -23.06 3.10 -22.01
C GLU A 241 -21.79 2.99 -21.14
N MET A 242 -21.24 1.78 -20.97
CA MET A 242 -20.04 1.54 -20.17
C MET A 242 -18.80 2.21 -20.78
N VAL A 243 -18.58 2.10 -22.09
CA VAL A 243 -17.45 2.74 -22.78
C VAL A 243 -17.54 4.26 -22.65
N HIS A 244 -18.70 4.86 -22.94
CA HIS A 244 -18.89 6.31 -22.82
C HIS A 244 -18.68 6.79 -21.38
N THR A 245 -19.25 6.12 -20.38
CA THR A 245 -19.14 6.54 -18.97
C THR A 245 -17.71 6.41 -18.45
N TYR A 246 -16.98 5.39 -18.90
CA TYR A 246 -15.60 5.14 -18.51
C TYR A 246 -14.62 6.13 -19.16
N ASP A 247 -14.81 6.43 -20.44
CA ASP A 247 -14.01 7.43 -21.15
C ASP A 247 -14.26 8.85 -20.57
N ASP A 248 -15.52 9.19 -20.25
CA ASP A 248 -15.91 10.42 -19.55
C ASP A 248 -15.18 10.59 -18.21
N ILE A 249 -15.19 9.56 -17.33
CA ILE A 249 -14.64 9.68 -15.97
C ILE A 249 -13.10 9.74 -15.97
N MET A 250 -12.44 9.13 -16.96
CA MET A 250 -10.99 9.28 -17.15
C MET A 250 -10.63 10.72 -17.54
N LEU A 251 -11.34 11.29 -18.52
CA LEU A 251 -11.14 12.69 -18.94
C LEU A 251 -11.44 13.68 -17.80
N PHE A 252 -12.47 13.42 -17.00
CA PHE A 252 -12.83 14.24 -15.82
C PHE A 252 -11.69 14.33 -14.78
N TYR A 253 -10.92 13.25 -14.59
CA TYR A 253 -9.74 13.23 -13.70
C TYR A 253 -8.41 13.54 -14.41
N GLY A 254 -8.42 13.96 -15.68
CA GLY A 254 -7.21 14.33 -16.42
C GLY A 254 -6.26 13.16 -16.74
N GLU A 255 -6.82 11.95 -16.83
CA GLU A 255 -6.13 10.75 -17.30
C GLU A 255 -6.43 10.52 -18.80
N ASP A 256 -5.47 9.97 -19.53
CA ASP A 256 -5.58 9.78 -20.98
C ASP A 256 -6.43 8.53 -21.28
N ASN A 257 -7.59 8.71 -21.91
CA ASN A 257 -8.48 7.59 -22.26
C ASN A 257 -7.98 6.76 -23.46
N THR A 258 -6.91 7.17 -24.14
CA THR A 258 -6.31 6.44 -25.28
C THR A 258 -5.11 5.56 -24.89
N ASP A 259 -4.45 5.81 -23.75
CA ASP A 259 -3.36 4.95 -23.24
C ASP A 259 -3.91 3.72 -22.48
N GLU A 260 -3.66 2.52 -23.03
CA GLU A 260 -4.02 1.24 -22.40
C GLU A 260 -3.50 1.09 -20.96
N ASN A 261 -2.37 1.72 -20.60
CA ASN A 261 -1.86 1.68 -19.23
C ASN A 261 -2.65 2.62 -18.31
N ALA A 262 -2.88 3.87 -18.72
CA ALA A 262 -3.70 4.83 -17.99
C ALA A 262 -5.10 4.29 -17.73
N ARG A 263 -5.72 3.63 -18.72
CA ARG A 263 -6.99 2.89 -18.61
C ARG A 263 -6.89 1.79 -17.55
N ARG A 264 -6.08 0.75 -17.81
CA ARG A 264 -5.92 -0.43 -16.93
C ARG A 264 -5.68 -0.03 -15.46
N ASP A 265 -4.85 0.97 -15.21
CA ASP A 265 -4.44 1.35 -13.86
C ASP A 265 -5.35 2.42 -13.22
N PHE A 266 -6.36 2.95 -13.91
CA PHE A 266 -7.27 4.01 -13.43
C PHE A 266 -7.92 3.68 -12.07
N PHE A 267 -8.72 2.60 -12.02
CA PHE A 267 -9.36 2.16 -10.78
C PHE A 267 -8.33 1.68 -9.73
N ALA A 268 -7.15 1.21 -10.16
CA ALA A 268 -6.09 0.78 -9.25
C ALA A 268 -5.42 1.96 -8.51
N LYS A 269 -5.24 3.12 -9.16
CA LYS A 269 -4.79 4.38 -8.54
C LYS A 269 -5.76 4.80 -7.42
N LEU A 270 -7.06 4.81 -7.72
CA LEU A 270 -8.12 5.21 -6.79
C LEU A 270 -8.30 4.20 -5.64
N ALA A 271 -8.30 2.89 -5.93
CA ALA A 271 -8.37 1.85 -4.90
C ALA A 271 -7.16 1.90 -3.94
N SER A 272 -5.95 2.15 -4.47
CA SER A 272 -4.76 2.36 -3.66
C SER A 272 -4.93 3.54 -2.70
N PHE A 273 -5.46 4.67 -3.18
CA PHE A 273 -5.76 5.84 -2.35
C PHE A 273 -6.77 5.54 -1.23
N VAL A 274 -7.91 4.89 -1.54
CA VAL A 274 -8.92 4.53 -0.53
C VAL A 274 -8.35 3.57 0.52
N THR A 275 -7.55 2.58 0.13
CA THR A 275 -6.94 1.63 1.07
C THR A 275 -5.89 2.28 1.98
N GLU A 276 -5.04 3.18 1.43
CA GLU A 276 -4.08 3.92 2.24
C GLU A 276 -4.77 4.93 3.17
N TRP A 277 -5.85 5.59 2.73
CA TRP A 277 -6.64 6.49 3.57
C TRP A 277 -7.26 5.75 4.77
N LYS A 278 -7.88 4.59 4.57
CA LYS A 278 -8.45 3.79 5.66
C LYS A 278 -7.37 3.33 6.65
N LYS A 279 -6.16 3.04 6.16
CA LYS A 279 -4.96 2.73 6.98
C LYS A 279 -4.41 3.94 7.75
N SER A 280 -4.37 5.13 7.15
CA SER A 280 -4.02 6.39 7.85
C SER A 280 -5.04 6.74 8.93
N ARG A 281 -6.35 6.55 8.67
CA ARG A 281 -7.43 6.74 9.64
C ARG A 281 -7.29 5.82 10.85
N GLU A 282 -7.11 4.51 10.64
CA GLU A 282 -6.87 3.56 11.74
C GLU A 282 -5.62 3.94 12.57
N LYS A 283 -4.52 4.32 11.90
CA LYS A 283 -3.30 4.79 12.56
C LYS A 283 -3.55 6.04 13.41
N ASN A 284 -4.22 7.06 12.86
CA ASN A 284 -4.48 8.31 13.57
C ASN A 284 -5.43 8.15 14.75
N ILE A 285 -6.50 7.36 14.61
CA ILE A 285 -7.39 7.01 15.73
C ILE A 285 -6.60 6.28 16.83
N GLY A 286 -5.77 5.29 16.47
CA GLY A 286 -4.92 4.58 17.44
C GLY A 286 -3.89 5.48 18.14
N LEU A 287 -3.32 6.45 17.43
CA LEU A 287 -2.42 7.47 18.01
C LEU A 287 -3.16 8.43 18.94
N GLU A 288 -4.36 8.89 18.57
CA GLU A 288 -5.20 9.77 19.40
C GLU A 288 -5.69 9.05 20.66
N GLU A 289 -6.13 7.79 20.58
CA GLU A 289 -6.47 6.96 21.74
C GLU A 289 -5.26 6.71 22.65
N SER A 290 -4.11 6.35 22.07
CA SER A 290 -2.86 6.13 22.82
C SER A 290 -2.40 7.39 23.55
N ARG A 291 -2.46 8.56 22.89
CA ARG A 291 -2.19 9.86 23.47
C ARG A 291 -3.16 10.17 24.61
N LYS A 292 -4.47 10.05 24.38
CA LYS A 292 -5.55 10.30 25.37
C LYS A 292 -5.41 9.38 26.59
N ARG A 293 -5.06 8.11 26.40
CA ARG A 293 -4.79 7.14 27.47
C ARG A 293 -3.52 7.48 28.25
N THR A 294 -2.46 7.88 27.56
CA THR A 294 -1.18 8.29 28.17
C THR A 294 -1.36 9.57 28.99
N GLU A 295 -2.04 10.57 28.43
CA GLU A 295 -2.39 11.84 29.08
C GLU A 295 -3.31 11.62 30.30
N ALA A 296 -4.35 10.80 30.18
CA ALA A 296 -5.19 10.42 31.33
C ALA A 296 -4.40 9.70 32.43
N SER A 297 -3.39 8.89 32.08
CA SER A 297 -2.49 8.26 33.06
C SER A 297 -1.57 9.26 33.75
N LEU A 298 -1.09 10.28 33.03
CA LEU A 298 -0.28 11.38 33.56
C LEU A 298 -1.12 12.32 34.44
N ALA A 299 -2.34 12.64 34.04
CA ALA A 299 -3.29 13.41 34.83
C ALA A 299 -3.63 12.70 36.15
N ARG A 300 -3.92 11.39 36.13
CA ARG A 300 -4.12 10.58 37.35
C ARG A 300 -2.88 10.54 38.24
N LYS A 301 -1.67 10.40 37.66
CA LYS A 301 -0.41 10.46 38.42
C LYS A 301 -0.19 11.84 39.05
N ARG A 302 -0.42 12.94 38.32
CA ARG A 302 -0.33 14.32 38.82
C ARG A 302 -1.34 14.55 39.96
N LEU A 303 -2.59 14.13 39.80
CA LEU A 303 -3.61 14.23 40.85
C LEU A 303 -3.21 13.44 42.11
N ASN A 304 -2.68 12.23 41.96
CA ASN A 304 -2.24 11.40 43.09
C ASN A 304 -0.99 11.95 43.78
N VAL A 305 -0.07 12.59 43.05
CA VAL A 305 1.10 13.29 43.64
C VAL A 305 0.65 14.57 44.36
N ASN A 306 -0.29 15.34 43.79
CA ASN A 306 -0.84 16.51 44.46
C ASN A 306 -1.60 16.11 45.74
N LEU A 307 -2.37 15.01 45.72
CA LEU A 307 -3.06 14.51 46.90
C LEU A 307 -2.10 13.98 47.98
N ALA A 308 -1.00 13.33 47.58
CA ALA A 308 0.06 12.90 48.50
C ALA A 308 0.79 14.09 49.15
N ASN A 309 1.11 15.13 48.37
CA ASN A 309 1.74 16.35 48.89
C ASN A 309 0.77 17.19 49.74
N ALA A 310 -0.53 17.17 49.45
CA ALA A 310 -1.56 17.82 50.27
C ALA A 310 -1.79 17.14 51.63
N GLY A 311 -1.37 15.88 51.80
CA GLY A 311 -1.34 15.18 53.09
C GLY A 311 -0.11 15.51 53.96
N GLY A 312 0.70 16.50 53.58
CA GLY A 312 2.01 16.78 54.20
C GLY A 312 2.06 17.89 55.25
N GLY A 313 0.91 18.45 55.68
CA GLY A 313 0.86 19.55 56.66
C GLY A 313 -0.32 19.44 57.62
N ALA A 314 -0.07 19.68 58.91
CA ALA A 314 -1.06 19.70 59.99
C ALA A 314 -1.78 21.08 60.06
N ASP A 315 -2.79 21.33 60.89
CA ASP A 315 -3.32 20.56 62.03
C ASP A 315 -4.85 20.77 62.20
N ALA A 316 -5.55 19.81 62.80
CA ALA A 316 -6.97 19.91 63.19
C ALA A 316 -7.32 18.92 64.32
N PRO A 317 -8.17 19.30 65.29
CA PRO A 317 -8.05 18.78 66.66
C PRO A 317 -8.59 17.38 66.90
N ILE A 318 -8.00 16.72 67.90
CA ILE A 318 -8.44 15.44 68.45
C ILE A 318 -9.85 15.56 69.06
N SER A 319 -10.74 14.66 68.67
CA SER A 319 -11.92 14.28 69.44
C SER A 319 -12.11 12.76 69.37
N PRO A 320 -12.68 12.12 70.42
CA PRO A 320 -12.27 10.77 70.78
C PRO A 320 -12.99 9.64 70.04
N ALA A 321 -12.22 8.55 69.81
CA ALA A 321 -12.66 7.16 69.74
C ALA A 321 -13.87 6.79 68.85
N ALA A 322 -13.61 6.51 67.55
CA ALA A 322 -14.02 5.24 66.89
C ALA A 322 -13.71 5.23 65.36
N SER A 323 -12.46 5.00 64.93
CA SER A 323 -12.21 4.56 63.53
C SER A 323 -10.88 3.80 63.33
N GLY A 324 -9.74 4.37 63.74
CA GLY A 324 -8.41 3.81 63.44
C GLY A 324 -8.11 2.41 64.01
N ALA A 325 -8.87 1.97 65.03
CA ALA A 325 -8.74 0.63 65.59
C ALA A 325 -9.15 -0.48 64.60
N MET A 326 -10.19 -0.26 63.78
CA MET A 326 -10.63 -1.26 62.81
C MET A 326 -9.63 -1.40 61.66
N ASP A 327 -9.11 -0.29 61.12
CA ASP A 327 -8.10 -0.35 60.06
C ASP A 327 -6.77 -0.93 60.56
N SER A 328 -6.33 -0.63 61.79
CA SER A 328 -5.17 -1.31 62.38
C SER A 328 -5.39 -2.83 62.50
N LEU A 329 -6.64 -3.26 62.74
CA LEU A 329 -7.02 -4.67 62.81
C LEU A 329 -7.10 -5.30 61.42
N LEU A 330 -7.64 -4.61 60.40
CA LEU A 330 -7.69 -5.06 59.01
C LEU A 330 -6.31 -5.11 58.34
N GLU A 331 -5.42 -4.15 58.62
CA GLU A 331 -4.02 -4.17 58.18
C GLU A 331 -3.29 -5.36 58.80
N LYS A 332 -3.48 -5.60 60.10
CA LYS A 332 -2.94 -6.79 60.79
C LYS A 332 -3.57 -8.09 60.29
N LEU A 333 -4.86 -8.11 59.94
CA LEU A 333 -5.50 -9.30 59.33
C LEU A 333 -4.96 -9.56 57.92
N ARG A 334 -4.71 -8.51 57.13
CA ARG A 334 -4.09 -8.58 55.80
C ARG A 334 -2.63 -9.04 55.88
N ALA A 335 -1.89 -8.64 56.92
CA ALA A 335 -0.54 -9.10 57.18
C ALA A 335 -0.47 -10.52 57.75
N ALA A 336 -1.46 -10.93 58.55
CA ALA A 336 -1.56 -12.28 59.13
C ALA A 336 -2.24 -13.31 58.21
N ALA A 337 -2.94 -12.87 57.16
CA ALA A 337 -3.53 -13.76 56.17
C ALA A 337 -2.43 -14.56 55.44
N PRO A 338 -2.44 -15.90 55.48
CA PRO A 338 -1.41 -16.69 54.82
C PRO A 338 -1.46 -16.45 53.30
N GLN A 339 -0.37 -15.91 52.75
CA GLN A 339 -0.23 -15.53 51.35
C GLN A 339 -0.31 -16.74 50.40
N ALA A 340 -1.52 -17.22 50.12
CA ALA A 340 -1.80 -18.23 49.10
C ALA A 340 -1.29 -17.79 47.70
N LYS A 341 -1.18 -16.47 47.48
CA LYS A 341 -0.59 -15.87 46.29
C LYS A 341 0.94 -16.00 46.27
N ASP A 342 1.64 -15.63 47.34
CA ASP A 342 3.09 -15.88 47.43
C ASP A 342 3.43 -17.38 47.40
N GLN A 343 2.59 -18.26 47.94
CA GLN A 343 2.87 -19.70 47.85
C GLN A 343 2.69 -20.23 46.42
N ARG A 344 1.77 -19.63 45.63
CA ARG A 344 1.62 -19.90 44.19
C ARG A 344 2.81 -19.33 43.38
N ASP A 345 3.26 -18.11 43.66
CA ASP A 345 4.40 -17.51 42.97
C ASP A 345 5.77 -18.05 43.44
N ARG A 346 5.93 -18.46 44.70
CA ARG A 346 7.08 -19.26 45.16
C ARG A 346 7.10 -20.61 44.46
N ARG A 347 5.98 -21.33 44.32
CA ARG A 347 5.90 -22.56 43.50
C ARG A 347 6.21 -22.30 42.02
N ARG A 348 5.77 -21.16 41.45
CA ARG A 348 6.07 -20.77 40.06
C ARG A 348 7.55 -20.43 39.85
N ARG A 349 8.17 -19.69 40.78
CA ARG A 349 9.61 -19.37 40.79
C ARG A 349 10.48 -20.60 41.06
N ALA A 350 10.03 -21.51 41.94
CA ALA A 350 10.69 -22.79 42.17
C ALA A 350 10.71 -23.64 40.89
N ARG A 351 9.56 -23.86 40.24
CA ARG A 351 9.48 -24.58 38.95
C ARG A 351 10.30 -23.93 37.83
N LEU A 352 10.48 -22.61 37.85
CA LEU A 352 11.35 -21.89 36.91
C LEU A 352 12.84 -22.09 37.21
N LYS A 353 13.24 -22.08 38.50
CA LYS A 353 14.61 -22.45 38.90
C LYS A 353 14.90 -23.92 38.62
N GLU A 354 14.01 -24.83 38.97
CA GLU A 354 14.06 -26.26 38.68
C GLU A 354 14.20 -26.52 37.17
N ARG A 355 13.35 -25.93 36.32
CA ARG A 355 13.44 -26.06 34.85
C ARG A 355 14.67 -25.38 34.22
N HIS A 356 15.35 -24.49 34.95
CA HIS A 356 16.64 -23.93 34.55
C HIS A 356 17.80 -24.84 35.02
N GLN A 357 17.75 -25.31 36.26
CA GLN A 357 18.74 -26.21 36.87
C GLN A 357 18.77 -27.59 36.19
N VAL A 358 17.60 -28.14 35.81
CA VAL A 358 17.50 -29.33 34.96
C VAL A 358 18.08 -29.08 33.57
N ARG A 359 17.92 -27.88 32.97
CA ARG A 359 18.51 -27.56 31.67
C ARG A 359 20.04 -27.50 31.73
N VAL A 360 20.57 -26.87 32.78
CA VAL A 360 22.01 -26.81 33.09
C VAL A 360 22.56 -28.22 33.35
N ALA A 361 21.87 -29.04 34.14
CA ALA A 361 22.25 -30.43 34.39
C ALA A 361 22.12 -31.35 33.16
N SER A 362 21.23 -31.03 32.21
CA SER A 362 21.06 -31.74 30.94
C SER A 362 22.00 -31.27 29.81
N GLY A 363 22.91 -30.32 30.09
CA GLY A 363 23.92 -29.87 29.13
C GLY A 363 23.40 -29.13 27.88
N GLN A 364 22.13 -28.70 27.85
CA GLN A 364 21.57 -28.03 26.67
C GLN A 364 21.97 -26.55 26.62
N HIS A 365 22.96 -26.25 25.78
CA HIS A 365 23.39 -24.90 25.44
C HIS A 365 22.28 -24.12 24.71
N VAL A 366 22.27 -22.80 24.88
CA VAL A 366 21.43 -21.87 24.08
C VAL A 366 22.25 -21.43 22.86
N PRO A 367 21.68 -21.35 21.64
CA PRO A 367 22.44 -20.81 20.51
C PRO A 367 22.72 -19.32 20.71
N GLU A 368 24.00 -18.95 20.69
CA GLU A 368 24.48 -17.58 20.84
C GLU A 368 25.16 -17.15 19.54
N SER A 369 24.73 -16.02 18.98
CA SER A 369 25.34 -15.42 17.78
C SER A 369 26.55 -14.59 18.20
N GLY A 370 27.71 -15.24 18.29
CA GLY A 370 28.94 -14.64 18.84
C GLY A 370 29.88 -13.97 17.83
N THR A 371 31.00 -13.46 18.34
CA THR A 371 32.16 -12.95 17.60
C THR A 371 33.44 -13.11 18.43
N ALA A 372 34.47 -13.77 17.88
CA ALA A 372 35.83 -13.96 18.44
C ALA A 372 35.91 -14.73 19.79
N GLU A 373 36.70 -15.80 19.98
CA GLU A 373 38.15 -16.01 19.73
C GLU A 373 39.03 -15.11 20.64
N ASP A 374 39.95 -15.63 21.46
CA ASP A 374 40.43 -17.01 21.64
C ASP A 374 40.89 -17.26 23.10
N GLU A 375 40.96 -18.52 23.55
CA GLU A 375 41.44 -18.90 24.90
C GLU A 375 42.89 -19.38 24.91
N ASN A 376 43.60 -19.19 26.03
CA ASN A 376 44.72 -20.06 26.39
C ASN A 376 44.71 -20.39 27.90
N SER A 377 44.94 -21.67 28.20
CA SER A 377 44.73 -22.35 29.49
C SER A 377 46.00 -22.32 30.40
N PRO A 378 46.08 -22.94 31.62
CA PRO A 378 45.11 -23.82 32.30
C PRO A 378 44.91 -23.65 33.84
N LYS A 379 44.03 -24.53 34.37
CA LYS A 379 43.68 -24.89 35.78
C LYS A 379 44.86 -25.55 36.58
N PRO A 380 44.73 -26.03 37.86
CA PRO A 380 43.57 -26.13 38.79
C PRO A 380 43.83 -25.77 40.30
N ALA A 381 42.78 -25.98 41.14
CA ALA A 381 42.75 -26.11 42.63
C ALA A 381 42.94 -24.83 43.48
N GLY A 382 42.42 -24.73 44.73
CA GLY A 382 41.48 -25.62 45.46
C GLY A 382 41.25 -25.21 46.93
N ASP A 383 39.99 -25.34 47.40
CA ASP A 383 39.46 -25.31 48.80
C ASP A 383 39.52 -24.07 49.74
N THR A 384 38.32 -23.77 50.27
CA THR A 384 37.90 -23.32 51.64
C THR A 384 38.27 -21.97 52.31
N ASP A 385 37.18 -21.33 52.80
CA ASP A 385 36.96 -20.62 54.09
C ASP A 385 37.60 -19.26 54.50
N ALA A 386 36.76 -18.22 54.32
CA ALA A 386 36.06 -17.46 55.40
C ALA A 386 36.72 -16.26 56.16
N GLN A 387 35.81 -15.36 56.61
CA GLN A 387 35.96 -14.29 57.63
C GLN A 387 36.78 -13.01 57.26
N ALA A 388 36.50 -11.80 57.79
CA ALA A 388 35.37 -11.28 58.60
C ALA A 388 35.30 -9.72 58.68
N ASN A 389 34.12 -9.19 59.08
CA ASN A 389 33.82 -7.89 59.75
C ASN A 389 34.24 -6.56 59.04
N GLU A 390 34.04 -5.31 59.52
CA GLU A 390 33.59 -4.67 60.80
C GLU A 390 32.79 -3.35 60.52
N HIS A 391 31.66 -3.03 61.19
CA HIS A 391 31.43 -2.10 62.35
C HIS A 391 31.18 -0.57 62.09
N GLY A 392 30.36 0.08 62.95
CA GLY A 392 30.10 1.55 63.09
C GLY A 392 29.05 2.16 62.10
N LEU A 393 28.02 2.96 62.43
CA LEU A 393 27.51 3.78 63.57
C LEU A 393 28.19 5.14 63.88
N LEU A 394 27.48 6.28 63.68
CA LEU A 394 26.98 7.25 64.69
C LEU A 394 26.46 8.61 64.11
N SER A 395 25.75 9.40 64.95
CA SER A 395 25.04 10.69 64.69
C SER A 395 25.41 11.73 65.82
N PRO A 396 24.68 12.83 66.19
CA PRO A 396 23.50 13.55 65.66
C PRO A 396 23.86 14.96 65.08
N PRO A 397 23.60 16.19 65.62
CA PRO A 397 22.96 16.71 66.87
C PRO A 397 21.55 17.36 66.66
N LEU A 398 21.10 18.30 67.52
CA LEU A 398 19.78 19.00 67.49
C LEU A 398 19.74 20.29 68.37
N ALA A 399 18.54 20.91 68.56
CA ALA A 399 18.17 22.10 69.40
C ALA A 399 18.41 23.51 68.78
N GLN A 400 17.71 24.61 69.13
CA GLN A 400 16.83 25.02 70.27
C GLN A 400 15.45 25.59 69.80
N GLU A 401 14.33 25.55 70.56
CA GLU A 401 13.77 26.53 71.57
C GLU A 401 13.56 27.98 71.01
N ASP A 402 12.49 28.76 71.28
CA ASP A 402 11.22 28.61 72.05
C ASP A 402 10.21 29.75 71.72
N GLY A 403 8.94 29.69 72.19
CA GLY A 403 8.13 30.89 72.56
C GLY A 403 6.89 31.34 71.72
N GLU A 404 5.72 31.41 72.38
CA GLU A 404 4.80 32.57 72.63
C GLU A 404 4.75 33.82 71.69
N GLU A 405 3.68 34.64 71.58
CA GLU A 405 2.22 34.54 71.82
C GLU A 405 1.50 35.78 71.18
N GLY A 406 0.19 35.70 70.89
CA GLY A 406 -0.65 36.86 70.49
C GLY A 406 -0.44 37.43 69.06
N THR A 407 -1.29 38.31 68.50
CA THR A 407 -2.63 38.81 68.90
C THR A 407 -3.50 39.09 67.65
N LYS A 408 -4.79 39.45 67.83
CA LYS A 408 -5.77 39.67 66.75
C LYS A 408 -5.66 41.05 66.10
N GLU A 409 -5.96 41.13 64.80
CA GLU A 409 -6.90 42.06 64.11
C GLU A 409 -6.52 42.10 62.61
N ALA A 410 -7.29 41.60 61.64
CA ALA A 410 -8.67 41.92 61.25
C ALA A 410 -8.82 43.26 60.51
N HIS A 411 -8.64 43.27 59.17
CA HIS A 411 -9.42 44.12 58.26
C HIS A 411 -9.33 43.69 56.78
N SER A 412 -10.49 43.57 56.12
CA SER A 412 -10.73 43.89 54.69
C SER A 412 -9.98 43.15 53.56
N GLU A 413 -10.09 41.82 53.45
CA GLU A 413 -9.88 41.16 52.14
C GLU A 413 -11.11 41.35 51.23
N GLY A 414 -11.10 42.41 50.42
CA GLY A 414 -12.16 42.74 49.46
C GLY A 414 -11.71 42.88 48.00
N GLU A 415 -10.39 42.87 47.73
CA GLU A 415 -9.85 43.24 46.40
C GLU A 415 -8.48 42.60 46.09
N ASP A 416 -8.21 41.36 46.56
CA ASP A 416 -6.89 40.69 46.39
C ASP A 416 -6.96 39.23 45.87
N VAL A 417 -7.75 39.04 44.81
CA VAL A 417 -7.72 37.80 43.98
C VAL A 417 -7.28 38.12 42.56
N ALA A 418 -7.67 39.28 42.01
CA ALA A 418 -7.26 39.73 40.69
C ALA A 418 -5.74 40.00 40.61
N ASP A 419 -5.21 40.80 41.54
CA ASP A 419 -3.78 41.16 41.53
C ASP A 419 -2.87 39.98 41.95
N ARG A 420 -3.33 39.13 42.88
CA ARG A 420 -2.68 37.86 43.22
C ARG A 420 -2.58 36.93 42.01
N ALA A 421 -3.66 36.82 41.21
CA ALA A 421 -3.66 36.05 39.96
C ALA A 421 -2.81 36.72 38.87
N ALA A 422 -2.84 38.06 38.76
CA ALA A 422 -2.02 38.83 37.83
C ALA A 422 -0.52 38.67 38.11
N SER A 423 -0.12 38.69 39.39
CA SER A 423 1.26 38.46 39.84
C SER A 423 1.75 37.05 39.50
N MET A 424 0.93 36.02 39.73
CA MET A 424 1.23 34.65 39.25
C MET A 424 1.33 34.57 37.72
N LEU A 425 0.42 35.22 36.98
CA LEU A 425 0.44 35.27 35.52
C LEU A 425 1.66 36.04 34.98
N GLN A 426 2.12 37.08 35.67
CA GLN A 426 3.31 37.85 35.30
C GLN A 426 4.59 37.05 35.58
N GLY A 427 4.64 36.29 36.70
CA GLY A 427 5.71 35.32 36.96
C GLY A 427 5.81 34.21 35.90
N LEU A 428 4.66 33.72 35.40
CA LEU A 428 4.63 32.72 34.32
C LEU A 428 4.93 33.31 32.94
N ARG A 429 4.42 34.52 32.62
CA ARG A 429 4.70 35.22 31.36
C ARG A 429 6.15 35.65 31.22
N SER A 430 6.78 36.11 32.30
CA SER A 430 8.21 36.44 32.33
C SER A 430 9.13 35.22 32.05
N ASN A 431 8.59 34.00 32.12
CA ASN A 431 9.30 32.77 31.76
C ASN A 431 8.79 32.11 30.46
N SER A 432 7.77 32.66 29.78
CA SER A 432 7.25 32.09 28.52
C SER A 432 8.07 32.47 27.28
N ASP A 433 8.75 33.62 27.27
CA ASP A 433 9.69 34.01 26.20
C ASP A 433 11.11 33.43 26.36
N ALA A 434 11.42 32.83 27.52
CA ALA A 434 12.75 32.27 27.81
C ALA A 434 12.96 30.82 27.33
N GLY A 435 11.96 30.22 26.67
CA GLY A 435 11.95 28.79 26.29
C GLY A 435 12.98 28.42 25.21
N GLY A 436 13.24 29.31 24.25
CA GLY A 436 14.17 29.04 23.14
C GLY A 436 15.65 29.12 23.53
N GLU A 437 16.01 30.00 24.46
CA GLU A 437 17.42 30.27 24.79
C GLU A 437 18.05 29.24 25.74
N ARG A 438 17.31 28.75 26.74
CA ARG A 438 17.88 27.86 27.77
C ARG A 438 18.37 26.53 27.21
N LEU A 439 17.83 26.08 26.06
CA LEU A 439 18.31 24.88 25.36
C LEU A 439 19.51 25.17 24.43
N ARG A 440 19.62 26.39 23.87
CA ARG A 440 20.82 26.84 23.13
C ARG A 440 22.03 26.98 24.04
N ARG A 441 21.90 27.74 25.13
CA ARG A 441 23.00 28.01 26.10
C ARG A 441 23.60 26.73 26.71
N ARG A 442 22.79 25.68 26.91
CA ARG A 442 23.26 24.38 27.42
C ARG A 442 23.98 23.52 26.37
N ARG A 443 23.76 23.75 25.07
CA ARG A 443 24.49 23.10 23.97
C ARG A 443 25.78 23.86 23.64
N GLU A 444 25.70 25.18 23.57
CA GLU A 444 26.83 26.08 23.32
C GLU A 444 27.96 25.87 24.33
N SER A 445 27.66 25.75 25.63
CA SER A 445 28.66 25.48 26.68
C SER A 445 29.51 24.22 26.44
N ALA A 446 29.03 23.21 25.70
CA ALA A 446 29.77 21.97 25.44
C ALA A 446 30.72 22.09 24.24
N ASP A 447 30.26 22.75 23.16
CA ASP A 447 31.10 23.02 21.99
C ASP A 447 32.09 24.17 22.22
N GLU A 448 31.74 25.12 23.09
CA GLU A 448 32.65 26.17 23.55
C GLU A 448 33.77 25.60 24.43
N GLU A 449 33.49 24.64 25.31
CA GLU A 449 34.57 23.94 26.04
C GLU A 449 35.48 23.15 25.08
N ARG A 450 34.90 22.49 24.05
CA ARG A 450 35.68 21.82 22.99
C ARG A 450 36.53 22.81 22.18
N ARG A 451 36.02 24.01 21.85
CA ARG A 451 36.79 25.09 21.22
C ARG A 451 37.91 25.61 22.14
N ASN A 452 37.63 25.84 23.42
CA ASN A 452 38.61 26.32 24.40
C ASN A 452 39.74 25.30 24.62
N ARG A 453 39.42 23.99 24.69
CA ARG A 453 40.43 22.91 24.71
C ARG A 453 41.31 22.87 23.45
N ARG A 454 40.79 23.25 22.27
CA ARG A 454 41.59 23.42 21.04
C ARG A 454 42.43 24.70 21.06
N ALA A 455 41.89 25.82 21.55
CA ALA A 455 42.61 27.09 21.68
C ALA A 455 43.80 26.99 22.65
N ARG A 456 43.65 26.30 23.79
CA ARG A 456 44.74 26.02 24.75
C ARG A 456 45.87 25.14 24.20
N ARG A 457 45.67 24.47 23.06
CA ARG A 457 46.72 23.75 22.32
C ARG A 457 47.35 24.58 21.17
N ARG A 458 46.86 25.80 20.92
CA ARG A 458 47.35 26.70 19.86
C ARG A 458 48.12 27.92 20.40
N ASN A 459 47.70 28.47 21.55
CA ASN A 459 48.36 29.60 22.20
C ASN A 459 49.02 29.15 23.51
N GLY A 460 50.17 28.48 23.43
CA GLY A 460 50.78 27.78 24.57
C GLY A 460 52.31 27.66 24.60
N ALA A 461 53.06 28.40 23.77
CA ALA A 461 54.52 28.44 23.84
C ALA A 461 55.11 29.71 23.17
N THR A 462 55.38 30.76 23.95
CA THR A 462 56.18 31.93 23.51
C THR A 462 57.09 32.41 24.65
N ALA A 463 58.29 31.83 24.75
CA ALA A 463 59.32 32.30 25.68
C ALA A 463 60.73 31.91 25.18
N GLY A 464 61.41 32.88 24.55
CA GLY A 464 62.84 32.85 24.17
C GLY A 464 63.25 31.93 23.01
N SER A 465 64.37 32.18 22.30
CA SER A 465 65.07 33.45 22.02
C SER A 465 66.19 33.20 21.00
N LYS A 466 66.53 34.20 20.17
CA LYS A 466 67.76 34.38 19.36
C LYS A 466 68.09 33.44 18.18
N ASP A 467 68.13 34.11 17.02
CA ASP A 467 69.25 34.22 16.06
C ASP A 467 69.67 33.07 15.11
N SER A 468 69.77 33.49 13.84
CA SER A 468 70.76 33.13 12.81
C SER A 468 70.55 31.96 11.83
N ALA A 469 70.54 32.37 10.56
CA ALA A 469 71.30 31.81 9.42
C ALA A 469 70.76 30.61 8.60
N ASP A 470 70.41 30.97 7.35
CA ASP A 470 70.83 30.36 6.08
C ASP A 470 70.06 29.14 5.50
N GLY A 471 70.17 29.00 4.16
CA GLY A 471 69.22 28.34 3.27
C GLY A 471 69.29 26.81 3.08
N GLY A 472 68.50 26.31 2.11
CA GLY A 472 68.45 24.90 1.76
C GLY A 472 67.37 24.54 0.72
N LEU A 473 67.71 23.65 -0.22
CA LEU A 473 66.86 23.00 -1.24
C LEU A 473 66.87 21.46 -0.98
N PRO A 474 66.49 20.53 -1.90
CA PRO A 474 65.11 20.21 -2.32
C PRO A 474 64.78 18.68 -2.43
N SER A 475 63.53 18.34 -2.82
CA SER A 475 63.15 17.32 -3.84
C SER A 475 63.46 15.79 -3.72
N VAL A 476 62.38 14.95 -3.66
CA VAL A 476 62.19 13.64 -4.41
C VAL A 476 63.09 12.43 -3.95
N PRO A 477 62.86 11.10 -4.24
CA PRO A 477 61.88 10.37 -5.11
C PRO A 477 61.07 9.18 -4.49
N GLU A 478 60.29 8.52 -5.36
CA GLU A 478 59.74 7.13 -5.33
C GLU A 478 60.85 6.03 -5.30
N PRO A 479 60.61 4.70 -5.09
CA PRO A 479 59.91 3.82 -6.08
C PRO A 479 59.26 2.48 -5.56
N GLY A 480 58.68 1.67 -6.46
CA GLY A 480 58.92 0.20 -6.48
C GLY A 480 57.72 -0.78 -6.45
N SER A 481 57.79 -1.88 -7.22
CA SER A 481 56.79 -2.98 -7.22
C SER A 481 57.40 -4.36 -7.63
N PRO A 482 56.92 -5.51 -7.11
CA PRO A 482 57.23 -6.86 -7.60
C PRO A 482 56.00 -7.62 -8.22
N PRO A 483 56.18 -8.78 -8.89
CA PRO A 483 55.32 -9.16 -10.04
C PRO A 483 54.53 -10.51 -9.94
N ARG A 484 54.03 -10.96 -11.11
CA ARG A 484 53.08 -12.06 -11.39
C ARG A 484 53.68 -13.48 -11.51
N THR A 485 52.80 -14.49 -11.58
CA THR A 485 53.01 -15.80 -12.25
C THR A 485 51.79 -16.18 -13.12
N ASP A 486 51.98 -17.03 -14.15
CA ASP A 486 50.98 -17.35 -15.20
C ASP A 486 50.38 -18.77 -15.10
N SER A 487 49.29 -19.02 -15.85
CA SER A 487 48.86 -20.36 -16.30
C SER A 487 48.05 -20.33 -17.60
N ARG A 488 48.27 -21.32 -18.49
CA ARG A 488 47.58 -21.53 -19.80
C ARG A 488 46.50 -22.62 -19.63
N GLY A 489 45.50 -22.81 -20.51
CA GLY A 489 45.12 -22.18 -21.79
C GLY A 489 44.03 -23.00 -22.52
N SER A 490 43.94 -22.90 -23.86
CA SER A 490 42.93 -23.54 -24.77
C SER A 490 41.59 -22.78 -24.84
N ALA A 491 41.31 -21.97 -25.88
CA ALA A 491 40.85 -22.28 -27.25
C ALA A 491 39.32 -22.56 -27.35
N ARG A 492 38.56 -22.11 -28.38
CA ARG A 492 38.91 -21.69 -29.75
C ARG A 492 37.96 -20.59 -30.30
N ALA A 493 38.48 -19.75 -31.20
CA ALA A 493 37.91 -18.52 -31.78
C ALA A 493 36.58 -18.60 -32.56
N THR A 494 35.89 -17.45 -32.67
CA THR A 494 35.68 -16.72 -33.95
C THR A 494 35.35 -15.22 -33.72
N ASP A 495 35.88 -14.37 -34.62
CA ASP A 495 35.69 -12.94 -35.01
C ASP A 495 34.63 -12.09 -34.27
N GLU A 496 34.90 -10.85 -33.81
CA GLU A 496 35.25 -9.59 -34.53
C GLU A 496 34.08 -9.00 -35.36
N GLN A 497 33.75 -7.70 -35.36
CA GLN A 497 34.43 -6.47 -34.88
C GLN A 497 33.38 -5.36 -34.56
N GLY A 498 33.67 -4.39 -33.67
CA GLY A 498 32.84 -3.16 -33.53
C GLY A 498 32.84 -2.46 -32.16
N LEU A 499 33.60 -1.36 -32.03
CA LEU A 499 33.63 -0.39 -30.91
C LEU A 499 33.55 1.04 -31.53
N PRO A 500 33.23 2.15 -30.79
CA PRO A 500 33.50 2.36 -29.36
C PRO A 500 32.46 3.15 -28.51
N SER A 501 32.73 3.23 -27.21
CA SER A 501 32.39 4.32 -26.26
C SER A 501 33.73 4.87 -25.69
N PRO A 502 33.87 6.05 -25.02
CA PRO A 502 33.06 6.52 -23.88
C PRO A 502 32.78 8.06 -24.01
N PRO A 503 32.81 9.01 -23.02
CA PRO A 503 33.31 9.02 -21.62
C PRO A 503 32.21 9.02 -20.53
N GLN A 504 32.65 9.12 -19.27
CA GLN A 504 31.82 9.28 -18.06
C GLN A 504 31.89 10.74 -17.55
N GLU A 505 30.85 11.21 -16.86
CA GLU A 505 30.91 12.41 -16.00
C GLU A 505 30.33 12.13 -14.60
N GLU A 506 30.39 13.13 -13.71
CA GLU A 506 30.61 12.93 -12.27
C GLU A 506 29.35 12.72 -11.39
N SER A 507 29.61 12.25 -10.16
CA SER A 507 28.60 12.00 -9.13
C SER A 507 28.06 13.28 -8.50
N GLY A 508 26.85 13.69 -8.88
CA GLY A 508 26.05 14.71 -8.19
C GLY A 508 25.38 14.20 -6.90
N LEU A 509 25.11 15.11 -5.97
CA LEU A 509 24.46 14.83 -4.69
C LEU A 509 22.93 14.68 -4.84
N SER A 510 22.31 13.82 -4.03
CA SER A 510 20.88 13.51 -4.09
C SER A 510 20.01 14.55 -3.38
N GLU A 511 19.14 15.24 -4.13
CA GLU A 511 18.01 15.99 -3.59
C GLU A 511 16.84 15.07 -3.17
N PRO A 512 15.95 15.52 -2.25
CA PRO A 512 14.73 14.78 -1.91
C PRO A 512 13.71 14.80 -3.07
N PRO A 513 12.87 13.75 -3.22
CA PRO A 513 11.98 13.61 -4.37
C PRO A 513 10.86 14.66 -4.39
N SER A 514 10.75 15.38 -5.50
CA SER A 514 9.70 16.38 -5.75
C SER A 514 8.47 15.76 -6.43
N ILE A 515 7.32 16.41 -6.23
CA ILE A 515 6.07 16.05 -6.92
C ILE A 515 6.15 16.61 -8.35
N VAL A 516 6.61 15.77 -9.29
CA VAL A 516 6.54 16.06 -10.73
C VAL A 516 5.08 16.29 -11.13
N VAL A 517 4.80 17.49 -11.64
CA VAL A 517 3.55 17.92 -12.29
C VAL A 517 3.75 17.82 -13.79
N SER A 518 2.70 17.47 -14.56
CA SER A 518 2.75 17.54 -16.02
C SER A 518 2.42 18.94 -16.49
N GLU A 519 3.30 19.55 -17.29
CA GLU A 519 2.96 20.75 -18.06
C GLU A 519 1.90 20.40 -19.13
N GLN A 520 0.91 21.28 -19.31
CA GLN A 520 0.01 21.24 -20.46
C GLN A 520 0.55 22.18 -21.54
N HIS A 521 0.55 21.72 -22.78
CA HIS A 521 1.04 22.49 -23.92
C HIS A 521 -0.11 23.27 -24.56
N GLU A 522 -0.19 24.58 -24.34
CA GLU A 522 -1.19 25.42 -25.01
C GLU A 522 -0.87 25.54 -26.53
N PRO A 523 -1.86 25.36 -27.42
CA PRO A 523 -1.67 25.63 -28.84
C PRO A 523 -1.57 27.15 -29.08
N SER A 524 -0.49 27.58 -29.74
CA SER A 524 -0.30 28.98 -30.12
C SER A 524 -1.29 29.41 -31.22
N PRO A 525 -1.76 30.67 -31.23
CA PRO A 525 -2.74 31.14 -32.21
C PRO A 525 -2.08 31.44 -33.58
N GLU A 526 -2.71 30.97 -34.66
CA GLU A 526 -2.33 31.38 -36.02
C GLU A 526 -2.85 32.79 -36.37
N PRO A 527 -2.09 33.59 -37.14
CA PRO A 527 -2.53 34.90 -37.63
C PRO A 527 -3.46 34.76 -38.86
N PRO A 528 -4.39 35.71 -39.08
CA PRO A 528 -5.28 35.68 -40.23
C PRO A 528 -4.56 36.06 -41.53
N ALA A 529 -4.94 35.43 -42.64
CA ALA A 529 -4.57 35.83 -43.99
C ALA A 529 -5.82 36.27 -44.77
N ASP A 530 -5.79 37.48 -45.32
CA ASP A 530 -6.87 38.02 -46.16
C ASP A 530 -7.03 37.22 -47.46
N GLY A 531 -8.27 37.11 -47.93
CA GLY A 531 -8.60 36.38 -49.15
C GLY A 531 -8.44 37.21 -50.43
N SER A 532 -8.42 36.52 -51.58
CA SER A 532 -8.80 37.16 -52.84
C SER A 532 -9.48 36.17 -53.79
N SER A 533 -10.43 36.69 -54.56
CA SER A 533 -11.31 35.95 -55.47
C SER A 533 -10.66 35.61 -56.80
N ALA A 534 -10.98 34.43 -57.35
CA ALA A 534 -11.00 34.22 -58.79
C ALA A 534 -12.16 33.28 -59.17
N SER A 535 -13.11 33.78 -59.96
CA SER A 535 -14.25 33.02 -60.48
C SER A 535 -13.93 32.47 -61.88
N HIS A 536 -14.42 31.26 -62.17
CA HIS A 536 -14.56 30.76 -63.55
C HIS A 536 -15.93 30.10 -63.75
N PRO A 537 -16.64 30.34 -64.87
CA PRO A 537 -18.00 29.88 -65.08
C PRO A 537 -18.12 28.61 -65.94
N ILE A 538 -19.23 27.89 -65.74
CA ILE A 538 -20.14 27.29 -66.74
C ILE A 538 -19.51 26.61 -67.97
N GLU A 539 -19.74 25.29 -68.12
CA GLU A 539 -20.52 24.79 -69.27
C GLU A 539 -21.21 23.44 -68.98
N LEU A 540 -22.11 23.04 -69.87
CA LEU A 540 -23.01 21.89 -69.83
C LEU A 540 -23.00 21.21 -71.22
N LEU A 541 -23.62 20.03 -71.34
CA LEU A 541 -23.62 19.08 -72.49
C LEU A 541 -22.43 18.10 -72.46
N ASP A 542 -22.58 16.82 -72.82
CA ASP A 542 -23.79 16.03 -73.16
C ASP A 542 -24.08 14.96 -72.09
#